data_AF-A0A1Q9TFM3-F1
#
_entry.id   AF-A0A1Q9TFM3-F1
#
_cell.length_a   1.000
_cell.length_b   1.000
_cell.length_c   1.000
_cell.angle_alpha   90.00
_cell.angle_beta   90.00
_cell.angle_gamma   90.00
#
_symmetry.space_group_name_H-M   'P 1'
#
loop_
_entity.id
_entity.type
_entity.pdbx_description
1 polymer ?
#
loop_
_entity_poly.entity_id
_entity_poly.type
_entity_poly.pdbx_seq_one_letter_code
_entity_poly.pdbx_strand_id
1 'polypeptide(L)'
;MRASIGTPFVDTRADDLVWTLSRPPVEALAVRTVERPGLRVRLSVLGASHQVVVERDPDDGSDPLVETVACLPGFTGGLPGIADLPSWGHGDYRFASTVETLDPGDLARRIDLLREEVADSPGGLYVTFPGDPLAVTALHLNPEAPLGWRTWHAYPQSGELVSTTTSVTP
;
A
#
# COMPACT_ATOMS: atom_id res chain seq x y z
N MET A 1 -13.55 -2.29 -0.16
CA MET A 1 -13.95 -1.75 -1.47
C MET A 1 -13.23 -2.52 -2.56
N ARG A 2 -13.94 -2.95 -3.61
CA ARG A 2 -13.37 -3.58 -4.79
C ARG A 2 -13.42 -2.64 -5.99
N ALA A 3 -12.35 -2.59 -6.78
CA ALA A 3 -12.32 -1.89 -8.05
C ALA A 3 -11.59 -2.71 -9.12
N SER A 4 -11.95 -2.47 -10.38
CA SER A 4 -11.21 -2.95 -11.57
C SER A 4 -10.86 -1.72 -12.40
N ILE A 5 -9.60 -1.61 -12.81
CA ILE A 5 -9.08 -0.45 -13.52
C ILE A 5 -8.72 -0.82 -14.97
N GLY A 6 -8.82 0.15 -15.88
CA GLY A 6 -8.52 -0.05 -17.31
C GLY A 6 -7.07 0.22 -17.70
N THR A 7 -6.27 0.76 -16.78
CA THR A 7 -4.85 1.07 -17.01
C THR A 7 -4.01 -0.20 -16.87
N PRO A 8 -3.14 -0.52 -17.84
CA PRO A 8 -2.26 -1.67 -17.74
C PRO A 8 -1.25 -1.49 -16.60
N PHE A 9 -0.81 -2.62 -16.08
CA PHE A 9 0.21 -2.70 -15.05
C PHE A 9 1.56 -2.27 -15.63
N VAL A 10 2.13 -1.18 -15.12
CA VAL A 10 3.35 -0.55 -15.69
C VAL A 10 4.63 -1.24 -15.21
N ASP A 11 4.57 -1.85 -14.03
CA ASP A 11 5.72 -2.46 -13.38
C ASP A 11 5.74 -3.97 -13.66
N THR A 12 6.87 -4.66 -13.54
CA THR A 12 6.89 -6.12 -13.79
C THR A 12 7.58 -6.93 -12.71
N ARG A 13 8.26 -6.28 -11.76
CA ARG A 13 9.01 -6.93 -10.67
C ARG A 13 9.00 -6.11 -9.39
N ALA A 14 9.18 -6.81 -8.28
CA ALA A 14 9.27 -6.21 -6.95
C ALA A 14 10.48 -5.27 -6.78
N ASP A 15 11.62 -5.58 -7.42
CA ASP A 15 12.89 -4.84 -7.25
C ASP A 15 12.83 -3.38 -7.74
N ASP A 16 11.84 -3.05 -8.57
CA ASP A 16 11.63 -1.69 -9.08
C ASP A 16 10.90 -0.79 -8.06
N LEU A 17 10.28 -1.38 -7.03
CA LEU A 17 9.57 -0.64 -5.99
C LEU A 17 10.54 0.05 -5.05
N VAL A 18 10.23 1.30 -4.73
CA VAL A 18 10.91 2.07 -3.68
C VAL A 18 9.90 2.62 -2.70
N TRP A 19 10.35 2.87 -1.48
CA TRP A 19 9.57 3.45 -0.40
C TRP A 19 10.04 4.87 -0.08
N THR A 20 9.10 5.80 0.16
CA THR A 20 9.41 7.17 0.56
C THR A 20 8.26 7.85 1.31
N LEU A 21 8.61 8.78 2.21
CA LEU A 21 7.68 9.66 2.92
C LEU A 21 7.70 11.12 2.42
N SER A 22 8.53 11.43 1.42
CA SER A 22 8.82 12.82 1.01
C SER A 22 8.07 13.27 -0.25
N ARG A 23 7.09 12.50 -0.71
CA ARG A 23 6.30 12.82 -1.91
C ARG A 23 4.92 13.36 -1.54
N PRO A 24 4.41 14.33 -2.32
CA PRO A 24 3.03 14.78 -2.14
C PRO A 24 2.04 13.69 -2.60
N PRO A 25 0.78 13.77 -2.18
CA PRO A 25 -0.28 12.93 -2.73
C PRO A 25 -0.38 13.10 -4.24
N VAL A 26 -0.52 12.00 -4.97
CA VAL A 26 -0.76 12.02 -6.42
C VAL A 26 -2.17 11.55 -6.76
N GLU A 27 -2.60 11.78 -7.99
CA GLU A 27 -3.90 11.32 -8.48
C GLU A 27 -3.96 9.79 -8.50
N ALA A 28 -4.97 9.24 -7.83
CA ALA A 28 -5.15 7.81 -7.67
C ALA A 28 -6.07 7.23 -8.75
N LEU A 29 -5.76 6.00 -9.21
CA LEU A 29 -6.66 5.23 -10.08
C LEU A 29 -7.86 4.69 -9.30
N ALA A 30 -7.67 4.38 -8.02
CA ALA A 30 -8.72 4.02 -7.08
C ALA A 30 -8.35 4.50 -5.69
N VAL A 31 -9.33 4.99 -4.94
CA VAL A 31 -9.12 5.49 -3.58
C VAL A 31 -10.21 5.00 -2.64
N ARG A 32 -9.80 4.64 -1.42
CA ARG A 32 -10.69 4.39 -0.29
C ARG A 32 -10.33 5.33 0.84
N THR A 33 -11.29 6.15 1.24
CA THR A 33 -11.16 7.05 2.39
C THR A 33 -11.81 6.41 3.61
N VAL A 34 -11.10 6.43 4.74
CA VAL A 34 -11.56 5.92 6.02
C VAL A 34 -11.40 7.03 7.06
N GLU A 35 -12.51 7.40 7.69
CA GLU A 35 -12.53 8.39 8.78
C GLU A 35 -12.27 7.68 10.12
N ARG A 36 -11.43 8.28 10.95
CA ARG A 36 -11.12 7.88 12.33
C ARG A 36 -11.22 9.10 13.24
N PRO A 37 -11.41 8.93 14.55
CA PRO A 37 -11.35 10.06 15.47
C PRO A 37 -10.04 10.86 15.28
N GLY A 38 -10.15 12.10 14.83
CA GLY A 38 -9.03 13.02 14.60
C GLY A 38 -8.14 12.72 13.39
N LEU A 39 -8.48 11.73 12.55
CA LEU A 39 -7.67 11.35 11.38
C LEU A 39 -8.55 10.99 10.18
N ARG A 40 -8.13 11.43 8.99
CA ARG A 40 -8.62 10.91 7.72
C ARG A 40 -7.51 10.10 7.05
N VAL A 41 -7.80 8.85 6.69
CA VAL A 41 -6.85 7.98 5.99
C VAL A 41 -7.32 7.68 4.58
N ARG A 42 -6.47 7.94 3.58
CA ARG A 42 -6.73 7.60 2.18
C ARG A 42 -5.79 6.50 1.72
N LEU A 43 -6.37 5.34 1.42
CA LEU A 43 -5.69 4.23 0.75
C LEU A 43 -5.84 4.42 -0.76
N SER A 44 -4.74 4.56 -1.47
CA SER A 44 -4.75 4.96 -2.88
C SER A 44 -3.94 3.97 -3.72
N VAL A 45 -4.54 3.43 -4.77
CA VAL A 45 -3.82 2.65 -5.79
C VAL A 45 -3.43 3.56 -6.94
N LEU A 46 -2.16 3.48 -7.33
CA LEU A 46 -1.55 4.23 -8.41
C LEU A 46 -1.34 3.31 -9.63
N GLY A 47 -0.91 3.88 -10.76
CA GLY A 47 -0.50 3.08 -11.92
C GLY A 47 0.74 2.21 -11.69
N ALA A 48 1.57 2.60 -10.72
CA ALA A 48 2.84 1.96 -10.37
C ALA A 48 2.91 1.64 -8.87
N SER A 49 1.88 0.95 -8.34
CA SER A 49 1.69 0.55 -6.92
C SER A 49 0.76 1.44 -6.09
N HIS A 50 1.18 2.14 -5.02
CA HIS A 50 0.23 2.75 -4.08
C HIS A 50 0.75 3.93 -3.22
N GLN A 51 -0.20 4.63 -2.61
CA GLN A 51 0.02 5.65 -1.58
C GLN A 51 -0.96 5.49 -0.40
N VAL A 52 -0.46 5.70 0.81
CA VAL A 52 -1.30 5.89 2.02
C VAL A 52 -1.09 7.30 2.54
N VAL A 53 -2.17 8.08 2.59
CA VAL A 53 -2.16 9.45 3.13
C VAL A 53 -2.90 9.46 4.45
N VAL A 54 -2.28 10.01 5.49
CA VAL A 54 -2.88 10.25 6.80
C VAL A 54 -2.90 11.75 7.03
N GLU A 55 -4.11 12.31 7.05
CA GLU A 55 -4.40 13.70 7.35
C GLU A 55 -4.91 13.77 8.80
N ARG A 56 -4.33 14.65 9.62
CA ARG A 56 -4.87 14.97 10.95
C ARG A 56 -5.91 16.07 10.86
N ASP A 57 -6.60 16.32 11.96
CA ASP A 57 -7.51 17.46 12.08
C ASP A 57 -6.80 18.74 11.59
N PRO A 58 -7.40 19.50 10.65
CA PRO A 58 -6.77 20.72 10.10
C PRO A 58 -6.37 21.75 11.17
N ASP A 59 -6.99 21.73 12.35
CA ASP A 59 -6.64 22.62 13.46
C ASP A 59 -5.29 22.25 14.15
N ASP A 60 -4.73 21.07 13.89
CA ASP A 60 -3.43 20.61 14.40
C ASP A 60 -2.25 21.23 13.64
N GLY A 61 -2.48 21.78 12.43
CA GLY A 61 -1.45 22.43 11.62
C GLY A 61 -0.29 21.51 11.16
N SER A 62 -0.44 20.19 11.30
CA SER A 62 0.56 19.21 10.86
C SER A 62 0.41 18.88 9.37
N ASP A 63 1.54 18.79 8.66
CA ASP A 63 1.56 18.28 7.28
C ASP A 63 1.06 16.83 7.25
N PRO A 64 0.40 16.36 6.18
CA PRO A 64 -0.05 14.98 6.09
C PRO A 64 1.14 14.01 5.98
N LEU A 65 1.00 12.85 6.62
CA LEU A 65 1.89 11.72 6.36
C LEU A 65 1.51 11.10 5.02
N VAL A 66 2.46 11.02 4.10
CA VAL A 66 2.28 10.40 2.78
C VAL A 66 3.30 9.28 2.59
N GLU A 67 2.88 8.05 2.86
CA GLU A 67 3.67 6.88 2.50
C GLU A 67 3.46 6.55 1.03
N THR A 68 4.54 6.50 0.27
CA THR A 68 4.53 6.07 -1.13
C THR A 68 5.39 4.83 -1.28
N VAL A 69 4.80 3.79 -1.86
CA VAL A 69 5.51 2.62 -2.37
C VAL A 69 5.18 2.53 -3.84
N ALA A 70 6.15 2.81 -4.69
CA ALA A 70 5.95 2.87 -6.13
C ALA A 70 7.25 2.71 -6.90
N CYS A 71 7.15 2.39 -8.19
CA CYS A 71 8.28 2.52 -9.11
C CYS A 71 8.50 4.00 -9.42
N LEU A 72 9.61 4.55 -8.95
CA LEU A 72 9.92 5.99 -9.08
C LEU A 72 11.12 6.18 -10.02
N PRO A 73 10.95 6.88 -11.17
CA PRO A 73 12.05 7.18 -12.07
C PRO A 73 13.22 7.85 -11.35
N GLY A 74 14.43 7.31 -11.53
CA GLY A 74 15.67 7.84 -10.94
C GLY A 74 15.95 7.38 -9.51
N PHE A 75 15.09 6.55 -8.91
CA PHE A 75 15.37 5.89 -7.63
C PHE A 75 15.71 4.42 -7.88
N THR A 76 16.82 3.96 -7.30
CA THR A 76 17.29 2.58 -7.36
C THR A 76 17.60 2.14 -5.94
N GLY A 77 17.19 0.93 -5.53
CA GLY A 77 17.53 0.42 -4.19
C GLY A 77 16.55 -0.58 -3.60
N GLY A 78 15.43 -0.87 -4.26
CA GLY A 78 14.41 -1.78 -3.76
C GLY A 78 13.73 -1.28 -2.48
N LEU A 79 12.88 -2.12 -1.91
CA LEU A 79 12.24 -1.82 -0.63
C LEU A 79 13.17 -2.14 0.55
N PRO A 80 13.23 -1.29 1.58
CA PRO A 80 13.94 -1.64 2.80
C PRO A 80 13.20 -2.78 3.51
N GLY A 81 13.93 -3.75 4.04
CA GLY A 81 13.33 -4.80 4.87
C GLY A 81 12.64 -4.22 6.11
N ILE A 82 13.29 -3.26 6.77
CA ILE A 82 12.75 -2.47 7.87
C ILE A 82 13.25 -1.03 7.73
N ALA A 83 12.38 -0.05 8.00
CA ALA A 83 12.76 1.34 8.23
C ALA A 83 12.08 1.84 9.52
N ASP A 84 12.88 2.28 10.48
CA ASP A 84 12.44 2.86 11.75
C ASP A 84 12.79 4.35 11.77
N LEU A 85 11.79 5.20 11.99
CA LEU A 85 11.92 6.64 12.09
C LEU A 85 11.29 7.11 13.41
N PRO A 86 12.06 7.13 14.52
CA PRO A 86 11.58 7.63 15.80
C PRO A 86 11.26 9.12 15.74
N SER A 87 10.21 9.54 16.45
CA SER A 87 9.82 10.96 16.59
C SER A 87 9.62 11.68 15.24
N TRP A 88 9.13 10.97 14.22
CA TRP A 88 8.98 11.47 12.86
C TRP A 88 7.71 12.32 12.70
N GLY A 89 7.61 13.47 13.36
CA GLY A 89 6.50 14.46 13.22
C GLY A 89 5.09 13.98 13.64
N HIS A 90 4.83 12.68 13.54
CA HIS A 90 3.58 11.98 13.75
C HIS A 90 3.68 10.93 14.87
N GLY A 91 4.86 10.77 15.47
CA GLY A 91 5.19 9.70 16.41
C GLY A 91 6.33 8.84 15.88
N ASP A 92 6.53 7.67 16.49
CA ASP A 92 7.45 6.65 15.99
C ASP A 92 6.82 5.93 14.80
N TYR A 93 7.45 6.08 13.64
CA TYR A 93 7.04 5.44 12.40
C TYR A 93 7.90 4.20 12.14
N ARG A 94 7.25 3.09 11.81
CA ARG A 94 7.91 1.85 11.40
C ARG A 94 7.29 1.30 10.13
N PHE A 95 8.14 1.00 9.15
CA PHE A 95 7.81 0.30 7.93
C PHE A 95 8.57 -1.03 7.87
N ALA A 96 7.92 -2.07 7.35
CA ALA A 96 8.57 -3.32 6.99
C ALA A 96 8.05 -3.83 5.65
N SER A 97 8.92 -4.50 4.89
CA SER A 97 8.55 -5.13 3.63
C SER A 97 9.11 -6.55 3.52
N THR A 98 8.39 -7.40 2.79
CA THR A 98 8.81 -8.75 2.43
C THR A 98 8.40 -9.03 0.99
N VAL A 99 9.28 -9.72 0.25
CA VAL A 99 8.99 -10.21 -1.10
C VAL A 99 9.00 -11.74 -1.05
N GLU A 100 7.89 -12.36 -1.41
CA GLU A 100 7.77 -13.81 -1.53
C GLU A 100 7.75 -14.20 -3.01
N THR A 101 8.54 -15.19 -3.41
CA THR A 101 8.41 -15.83 -4.73
C THR A 101 7.61 -17.11 -4.56
N LEU A 102 6.44 -17.16 -5.21
CA LEU A 102 5.47 -18.24 -5.11
C LEU A 102 5.32 -18.93 -6.46
N ASP A 103 5.03 -20.23 -6.44
CA ASP A 103 4.57 -20.88 -7.65
C ASP A 103 3.16 -20.37 -8.05
N PRO A 104 2.72 -20.58 -9.30
CA PRO A 104 1.44 -20.04 -9.77
C PRO A 104 0.22 -20.49 -8.95
N GLY A 105 0.23 -21.71 -8.42
CA GLY A 105 -0.88 -22.25 -7.64
C GLY A 105 -0.93 -21.62 -6.25
N ASP A 106 0.23 -21.47 -5.61
CA ASP A 106 0.35 -20.81 -4.32
C ASP A 106 0.04 -19.31 -4.40
N LEU A 107 0.48 -18.63 -5.47
CA LEU A 107 0.12 -17.24 -5.71
C LEU A 107 -1.40 -17.09 -5.85
N ALA A 108 -2.04 -17.91 -6.68
CA ALA A 108 -3.49 -17.87 -6.86
C ALA A 108 -4.24 -18.05 -5.53
N ARG A 109 -3.86 -19.07 -4.74
CA ARG A 109 -4.42 -19.31 -3.40
C ARG A 109 -4.21 -18.11 -2.48
N ARG A 110 -3.03 -17.49 -2.51
CA ARG A 110 -2.73 -16.32 -1.67
C ARG A 110 -3.58 -15.12 -2.07
N ILE A 111 -3.77 -14.87 -3.37
CA ILE A 111 -4.62 -13.80 -3.89
C ILE A 111 -6.09 -14.02 -3.53
N ASP A 112 -6.58 -15.25 -3.56
CA ASP A 112 -7.95 -15.56 -3.14
C ASP A 112 -8.18 -15.28 -1.65
N LEU A 113 -7.24 -15.69 -0.79
CA LEU A 113 -7.31 -15.36 0.64
C LEU A 113 -7.27 -13.84 0.88
N LEU A 114 -6.42 -13.11 0.16
CA LEU A 114 -6.35 -11.65 0.25
C LEU A 114 -7.64 -10.98 -0.23
N ARG A 115 -8.27 -11.53 -1.27
CA ARG A 115 -9.57 -11.03 -1.76
C ARG A 115 -10.63 -11.16 -0.68
N GLU A 116 -10.72 -12.32 -0.02
CA GLU A 116 -11.67 -12.55 1.07
C GLU A 116 -11.38 -11.66 2.29
N GLU A 117 -10.10 -11.46 2.63
CA GLU A 117 -9.67 -10.61 3.74
C GLU A 117 -9.98 -9.12 3.51
N VAL A 118 -9.72 -8.61 2.29
CA VAL A 118 -9.66 -7.17 2.03
C VAL A 118 -10.88 -6.62 1.30
N ALA A 119 -11.45 -7.34 0.32
CA ALA A 119 -12.39 -6.75 -0.64
C ALA A 119 -13.63 -6.15 0.03
N ASP A 120 -14.15 -6.84 1.05
CA ASP A 120 -15.37 -6.45 1.76
C ASP A 120 -15.09 -5.86 3.16
N SER A 121 -13.83 -5.71 3.54
CA SER A 121 -13.46 -5.08 4.81
C SER A 121 -13.72 -3.57 4.79
N PRO A 122 -14.25 -2.96 5.87
CA PRO A 122 -14.51 -1.52 5.94
C PRO A 122 -13.27 -0.66 5.65
N GLY A 123 -12.09 -1.12 6.08
CA GLY A 123 -10.79 -0.49 5.88
C GLY A 123 -9.99 -1.04 4.69
N GLY A 124 -10.61 -1.85 3.81
CA GLY A 124 -9.94 -2.50 2.70
C GLY A 124 -10.15 -1.82 1.35
N LEU A 125 -9.10 -1.82 0.52
CA LEU A 125 -9.12 -1.49 -0.89
C LEU A 125 -8.45 -2.63 -1.66
N TYR A 126 -9.18 -3.27 -2.56
CA TYR A 126 -8.68 -4.35 -3.41
C TYR A 126 -8.89 -3.99 -4.87
N VAL A 127 -7.80 -3.94 -5.65
CA VAL A 127 -7.81 -3.50 -7.05
C VAL A 127 -7.19 -4.58 -7.93
N THR A 128 -7.89 -4.92 -9.01
CA THR A 128 -7.41 -5.82 -10.06
C THR A 128 -7.03 -5.02 -11.32
N PHE A 129 -5.91 -5.37 -11.93
CA PHE A 129 -5.41 -4.77 -13.17
C PHE A 129 -5.80 -5.63 -14.38
N PRO A 130 -5.87 -5.06 -15.59
CA PRO A 130 -6.18 -5.83 -16.79
C PRO A 130 -5.01 -6.72 -17.20
N GLY A 131 -5.31 -7.81 -17.92
CA GLY A 131 -4.30 -8.74 -18.46
C GLY A 131 -4.17 -10.03 -17.65
N ASP A 132 -4.08 -9.94 -16.32
CA ASP A 132 -3.99 -11.10 -15.44
C ASP A 132 -4.85 -10.90 -14.17
N PRO A 133 -5.78 -11.81 -13.84
CA PRO A 133 -6.62 -11.68 -12.64
C PRO A 133 -5.83 -11.73 -11.32
N LEU A 134 -4.60 -12.26 -11.33
CA LEU A 134 -3.72 -12.29 -10.17
C LEU A 134 -2.90 -10.99 -10.04
N ALA A 135 -2.91 -10.11 -11.03
CA ALA A 135 -2.27 -8.80 -10.95
C ALA A 135 -3.14 -7.88 -10.09
N VAL A 136 -2.79 -7.81 -8.81
CA VAL A 136 -3.61 -7.11 -7.80
C VAL A 136 -2.77 -6.19 -6.93
N THR A 137 -3.40 -5.10 -6.49
CA THR A 137 -2.91 -4.27 -5.40
C THR A 137 -4.00 -4.21 -4.33
N ALA A 138 -3.64 -4.56 -3.10
CA ALA A 138 -4.54 -4.53 -1.97
C ALA A 138 -3.95 -3.70 -0.83
N LEU A 139 -4.80 -2.94 -0.15
CA LEU A 139 -4.44 -2.15 1.03
C LEU A 139 -5.49 -2.38 2.10
N HIS A 140 -5.06 -2.48 3.35
CA HIS A 140 -5.93 -2.68 4.49
C HIS A 140 -5.49 -1.84 5.68
N LEU A 141 -6.37 -0.95 6.13
CA LEU A 141 -6.17 -0.17 7.34
C LEU A 141 -6.51 -1.03 8.56
N ASN A 142 -5.59 -1.08 9.54
CA ASN A 142 -5.84 -1.75 10.82
C ASN A 142 -7.12 -1.20 11.47
N PRO A 143 -8.10 -2.04 11.84
CA PRO A 143 -9.33 -1.59 12.50
C PRO A 143 -9.09 -0.93 13.86
N GLU A 144 -8.00 -1.29 14.54
CA GLU A 144 -7.72 -0.90 15.92
C GLU A 144 -6.50 0.04 16.04
N ALA A 145 -6.29 0.59 17.23
CA ALA A 145 -5.07 1.33 17.55
C ALA A 145 -3.91 0.37 17.90
N PRO A 146 -2.63 0.76 17.69
CA PRO A 146 -2.17 2.02 17.09
C PRO A 146 -2.45 2.10 15.58
N LEU A 147 -2.31 3.29 15.01
CA LEU A 147 -2.52 3.50 13.58
C LEU A 147 -1.55 2.61 12.80
N GLY A 148 -2.06 1.87 11.82
CA GLY A 148 -1.23 1.07 10.95
C GLY A 148 -2.01 0.48 9.80
N TRP A 149 -1.30 0.02 8.79
CA TRP A 149 -1.87 -0.59 7.60
C TRP A 149 -0.98 -1.67 7.05
N ARG A 150 -1.56 -2.49 6.18
CA ARG A 150 -0.87 -3.52 5.41
C ARG A 150 -1.18 -3.33 3.95
N THR A 151 -0.20 -3.64 3.10
CA THR A 151 -0.39 -3.60 1.65
C THR A 151 0.17 -4.84 1.01
N TRP A 152 -0.39 -5.18 -0.14
CA TRP A 152 0.02 -6.30 -0.98
C TRP A 152 0.04 -5.86 -2.43
N HIS A 153 1.06 -6.30 -3.15
CA HIS A 153 1.21 -6.02 -4.57
C HIS A 153 1.76 -7.25 -5.26
N ALA A 154 1.00 -7.79 -6.22
CA ALA A 154 1.26 -9.07 -6.85
C ALA A 154 1.74 -8.91 -8.29
N TYR A 155 2.78 -9.65 -8.64
CA TYR A 155 3.39 -9.73 -9.96
C TYR A 155 3.28 -11.16 -10.49
N PRO A 156 2.18 -11.52 -11.18
CA PRO A 156 1.98 -12.90 -11.67
C PRO A 156 3.06 -13.36 -12.64
N GLN A 157 3.65 -12.43 -13.39
CA GLN A 157 4.68 -12.72 -14.39
C GLN A 157 5.99 -13.21 -13.77
N SER A 158 6.32 -12.73 -12.57
CA SER A 158 7.50 -13.13 -11.80
C SER A 158 7.17 -14.09 -10.65
N GLY A 159 5.88 -14.30 -10.35
CA GLY A 159 5.44 -15.08 -9.20
C GLY A 159 5.65 -14.35 -7.86
N GLU A 160 5.85 -13.03 -7.89
CA GLU A 160 6.21 -12.27 -6.68
C GLU A 160 4.97 -11.70 -5.99
N LEU A 161 4.95 -11.79 -4.66
CA LEU A 161 4.04 -11.06 -3.80
C LEU A 161 4.84 -10.18 -2.85
N VAL A 162 4.69 -8.87 -3.01
CA VAL A 162 5.25 -7.88 -2.10
C VAL A 162 4.23 -7.59 -1.03
N SER A 163 4.62 -7.73 0.24
CA SER A 163 3.80 -7.34 1.39
C SER A 163 4.52 -6.25 2.17
N THR A 164 3.78 -5.21 2.58
CA THR A 164 4.29 -4.18 3.50
C THR A 164 3.42 -4.06 4.73
N THR A 165 4.03 -3.65 5.84
CA THR A 165 3.33 -3.26 7.05
C THR A 165 3.88 -1.93 7.55
N THR A 166 2.96 -1.07 8.00
CA THR A 166 3.31 0.20 8.62
C THR A 166 2.58 0.36 9.93
N SER A 167 3.27 0.90 10.93
CA SER A 167 2.68 1.34 12.20
C SER A 167 3.19 2.72 12.57
N VAL A 168 2.29 3.53 13.12
CA VAL A 168 2.59 4.84 13.70
C VAL A 168 2.11 4.86 15.14
N THR A 169 3.05 4.94 16.07
CA THR A 169 2.78 5.01 17.51
C THR A 169 3.09 6.40 18.03
N PRO A 170 2.27 6.99 18.93
CA PRO A 170 2.56 8.29 19.55
C PRO A 170 3.90 8.32 20.28
#